data_AF-A0A6P0YH28-F1
#
_entry.id   AF-A0A6P0YH28-F1
#
_cell.length_a   1.000
_cell.length_b   1.000
_cell.length_c   1.000
_cell.angle_alpha   90.00
_cell.angle_beta   90.00
_cell.angle_gamma   90.00
#
_symmetry.space_group_name_H-M   'P 1'
#
loop_
_entity.id
_entity.type
_entity.pdbx_description
1 polymer ?
#
loop_
_entity_poly.entity_id
_entity_poly.type
_entity_poly.pdbx_seq_one_letter_code
_entity_poly.pdbx_strand_id
1 'polypeptide(L)'
;MFTGTQATTAHPTLAFGSTGEDVAYLQRRLNFLISASLVVDGRFGAATEKAVKKFQESSGLLDIDGIVGPKTWGKLELIDI
;
A
#
# COMPACT_ATOMS: atom_id res chain seq x y z
N MET A 1 -26.48 15.23 17.77
CA MET A 1 -27.04 15.16 16.40
C MET A 1 -25.84 14.90 15.48
N PHE A 2 -25.72 13.70 14.91
CA PHE A 2 -24.68 13.31 13.94
C PHE A 2 -24.89 14.13 12.64
N THR A 3 -23.91 14.63 11.87
CA THR A 3 -22.79 14.06 11.07
C THR A 3 -22.01 15.27 10.49
N GLY A 4 -20.79 15.27 9.93
CA GLY A 4 -19.77 14.30 9.59
C GLY A 4 -18.65 15.02 8.78
N THR A 5 -17.44 14.48 8.81
CA THR A 5 -16.45 14.48 7.71
C THR A 5 -15.38 13.50 8.14
N GLN A 6 -15.50 12.25 7.72
CA GLN A 6 -14.34 11.37 7.72
C GLN A 6 -13.32 12.06 6.80
N ALA A 7 -12.18 12.51 7.34
CA ALA A 7 -11.09 12.95 6.50
C ALA A 7 -10.73 11.76 5.60
N THR A 8 -11.05 11.86 4.31
CA THR A 8 -10.60 10.90 3.31
C THR A 8 -9.10 11.15 3.14
N THR A 9 -8.27 10.53 3.97
CA THR A 9 -6.82 10.58 3.84
C THR A 9 -6.44 9.76 2.60
N ALA A 10 -6.69 10.33 1.41
CA ALA A 10 -6.35 9.70 0.16
C ALA A 10 -4.82 9.64 0.08
N HIS A 11 -4.25 8.46 0.27
CA HIS A 11 -2.82 8.25 0.08
C HIS A 11 -2.42 8.60 -1.36
N PRO A 12 -1.22 9.18 -1.58
CA PRO A 12 -0.72 9.49 -2.90
C PRO A 12 -0.49 8.21 -3.72
N THR A 13 -0.37 8.36 -5.03
CA THR A 13 0.10 7.24 -5.87
C THR A 13 1.58 6.99 -5.58
N LEU A 14 1.90 5.78 -5.11
CA LEU A 14 3.29 5.38 -4.85
C LEU A 14 3.80 4.43 -5.94
N ALA A 15 5.06 4.62 -6.31
CA ALA A 15 5.77 3.77 -7.25
C ALA A 15 7.28 3.75 -6.92
N PHE A 16 8.07 2.98 -7.67
CA PHE A 16 9.52 2.94 -7.53
C PHE A 16 10.13 4.36 -7.43
N GLY A 17 10.99 4.58 -6.43
CA GLY A 17 11.62 5.86 -6.13
C GLY A 17 10.80 6.79 -5.24
N SER A 18 9.52 6.49 -4.96
CA SER A 18 8.72 7.23 -3.98
C SER A 18 9.34 7.13 -2.59
N THR A 19 9.18 8.17 -1.78
CA THR A 19 9.68 8.20 -0.40
C THR A 19 8.68 8.88 0.54
N GLY A 20 8.80 8.63 1.84
CA GLY A 20 8.03 9.31 2.88
C GLY A 20 7.17 8.39 3.74
N GLU A 21 6.30 9.00 4.55
CA GLU A 21 5.49 8.29 5.54
C GLU A 21 4.48 7.33 4.92
N ASP A 22 3.90 7.66 3.76
CA ASP A 22 2.99 6.79 3.03
C ASP A 22 3.68 5.51 2.55
N VAL A 23 4.96 5.61 2.15
CA VAL A 23 5.75 4.43 1.78
C VAL A 23 6.04 3.57 3.00
N ALA A 24 6.37 4.18 4.15
CA ALA A 24 6.58 3.45 5.39
C ALA A 24 5.29 2.75 5.85
N TYR A 25 4.14 3.42 5.67
CA TYR A 25 2.82 2.84 5.95
C TYR A 25 2.53 1.65 5.03
N LEU A 26 2.74 1.80 3.72
CA LEU A 26 2.64 0.71 2.75
C LEU A 26 3.52 -0.48 3.15
N GLN A 27 4.79 -0.26 3.48
CA GLN A 27 5.72 -1.31 3.89
C GLN A 27 5.22 -2.08 5.13
N ARG A 28 4.68 -1.37 6.13
CA ARG A 28 4.05 -2.00 7.31
C ARG A 28 2.86 -2.86 6.93
N ARG A 29 1.96 -2.35 6.09
CA ARG A 29 0.77 -3.11 5.62
C ARG A 29 1.18 -4.35 4.84
N LEU A 30 2.13 -4.25 3.91
CA LEU A 30 2.64 -5.40 3.15
C LEU A 30 3.31 -6.45 4.05
N ASN A 31 4.10 -6.01 5.05
CA ASN A 31 4.68 -6.93 6.02
C ASN A 31 3.61 -7.66 6.83
N PHE A 32 2.58 -6.96 7.25
CA PHE A 32 1.50 -7.53 8.02
C PHE A 32 0.65 -8.51 7.20
N LEU A 33 0.23 -8.11 5.99
CA LEU A 33 -0.77 -8.82 5.19
C LEU A 33 -0.19 -10.05 4.47
N ILE A 34 1.06 -9.96 4.00
CA ILE A 34 1.64 -11.01 3.15
C ILE A 34 3.04 -11.46 3.62
N SER A 35 3.43 -11.10 4.84
CA SER A 35 4.75 -11.43 5.43
C SER A 35 5.92 -11.02 4.53
N ALA A 36 5.82 -9.84 3.90
CA ALA A 36 6.77 -9.38 2.88
C ALA A 36 8.22 -9.21 3.36
N SER A 37 8.46 -9.18 4.68
CA SER A 37 9.79 -9.07 5.30
C SER A 37 10.61 -7.85 4.81
N LEU A 38 9.92 -6.75 4.54
CA LEU A 38 10.50 -5.46 4.13
C LEU A 38 11.07 -4.72 5.35
N VAL A 39 12.15 -3.98 5.11
CA VAL A 39 12.56 -2.91 6.02
C VAL A 39 11.56 -1.76 5.87
N VAL A 40 11.10 -1.20 6.99
CA VAL A 40 10.20 -0.04 7.02
C VAL A 40 11.05 1.23 7.08
N ASP A 41 11.62 1.62 5.94
CA ASP A 41 12.53 2.76 5.80
C ASP A 41 11.90 3.96 5.08
N GLY A 42 10.64 3.82 4.63
CA GLY A 42 9.95 4.87 3.87
C GLY A 42 10.54 5.10 2.48
N ARG A 43 11.24 4.12 1.89
CA ARG A 43 11.80 4.18 0.54
C ARG A 43 11.25 3.07 -0.34
N PHE A 44 10.63 3.46 -1.45
CA PHE A 44 10.03 2.52 -2.37
C PHE A 44 11.08 2.01 -3.36
N GLY A 45 11.84 1.00 -2.93
CA GLY A 45 12.83 0.32 -3.75
C GLY A 45 12.30 -0.96 -4.40
N ALA A 46 13.21 -1.71 -5.04
CA ALA A 46 12.87 -2.95 -5.75
C ALA A 46 12.21 -4.02 -4.86
N ALA A 47 12.59 -4.08 -3.58
CA ALA A 47 11.97 -5.01 -2.62
C ALA A 47 10.49 -4.65 -2.37
N THR A 48 10.20 -3.35 -2.16
CA THR A 48 8.82 -2.87 -1.98
C THR A 48 7.99 -3.08 -3.24
N GLU A 49 8.55 -2.79 -4.42
CA GLU A 49 7.85 -3.03 -5.70
C GLU A 49 7.47 -4.50 -5.89
N LYS A 50 8.40 -5.41 -5.61
CA LYS A 50 8.14 -6.86 -5.68
C LYS A 50 7.03 -7.28 -4.72
N ALA A 51 7.03 -6.73 -3.51
CA ALA A 51 5.98 -7.00 -2.51
C ALA A 51 4.62 -6.43 -2.93
N VAL A 52 4.57 -5.24 -3.55
CA VAL A 52 3.34 -4.67 -4.11
C VAL A 52 2.78 -5.56 -5.21
N LYS A 53 3.60 -5.99 -6.17
CA LYS A 53 3.14 -6.89 -7.24
C LYS A 53 2.59 -8.20 -6.69
N LYS A 54 3.29 -8.81 -5.71
CA LYS A 54 2.80 -10.01 -5.03
C LYS A 54 1.47 -9.77 -4.32
N PHE A 55 1.32 -8.63 -3.65
CA PHE A 55 0.06 -8.27 -3.01
C PHE A 55 -1.06 -8.09 -4.03
N GLN A 56 -0.83 -7.36 -5.13
CA GLN A 56 -1.79 -7.15 -6.21
C GLN A 56 -2.27 -8.48 -6.80
N GLU A 57 -1.34 -9.39 -7.09
CA GLU A 57 -1.61 -10.75 -7.56
C GLU A 57 -2.48 -11.53 -6.55
N SER A 58 -2.08 -11.56 -5.28
CA SER A 58 -2.82 -12.27 -4.22
C SER A 58 -4.19 -11.67 -3.91
N SER A 59 -4.39 -10.38 -4.21
CA SER A 59 -5.64 -9.65 -3.97
C SER A 59 -6.61 -9.72 -5.17
N GLY A 60 -6.24 -10.42 -6.24
CA GLY A 60 -7.03 -10.54 -7.46
C GLY A 60 -7.21 -9.21 -8.20
N LEU A 61 -6.26 -8.29 -8.08
CA LEU A 61 -6.26 -7.07 -8.88
C LEU A 61 -5.86 -7.39 -10.32
N LEU A 62 -6.57 -6.78 -11.28
CA LEU A 62 -6.30 -6.96 -12.71
C LEU A 62 -4.97 -6.32 -13.14
N ASP A 63 -4.56 -5.27 -12.44
CA ASP A 63 -3.36 -4.49 -12.71
C ASP A 63 -2.26 -4.88 -11.72
N ILE A 64 -1.24 -5.63 -12.18
CA ILE A 64 -0.05 -6.06 -11.40
C ILE A 64 1.18 -5.25 -11.85
N ASP A 65 1.03 -3.93 -11.81
CA ASP A 65 2.01 -2.96 -12.32
C ASP A 65 3.08 -2.57 -11.29
N GLY A 66 2.89 -2.90 -10.02
CA GLY A 66 3.76 -2.45 -8.92
C GLY A 66 3.48 -1.01 -8.47
N ILE A 67 2.39 -0.40 -8.94
CA ILE A 67 1.97 0.96 -8.59
C ILE A 67 0.85 0.88 -7.55
N VAL A 68 1.00 1.66 -6.48
CA VAL A 68 0.01 1.75 -5.41
C VAL A 68 -0.87 2.97 -5.67
N GLY A 69 -1.87 2.79 -6.53
CA GLY A 69 -2.93 3.75 -6.76
C GLY A 69 -4.17 3.49 -5.88
N PRO A 70 -5.27 4.25 -6.09
CA PRO A 70 -6.47 4.18 -5.25
C PRO A 70 -7.08 2.79 -5.09
N LYS A 71 -7.03 1.95 -6.14
CA LYS A 71 -7.52 0.56 -6.07
C LYS A 71 -6.67 -0.30 -5.13
N THR A 72 -5.34 -0.17 -5.22
CA THR A 72 -4.39 -0.89 -4.38
C THR A 72 -4.52 -0.43 -2.92
N TRP A 73 -4.62 0.89 -2.70
CA TRP A 73 -4.89 1.47 -1.38
C TRP A 73 -6.18 0.93 -0.78
N GLY A 74 -7.29 0.99 -1.53
CA GLY A 74 -8.56 0.44 -1.06
C GLY A 74 -8.45 -1.04 -0.64
N LYS A 75 -7.66 -1.86 -1.35
CA LYS A 75 -7.42 -3.26 -0.96
C LYS A 75 -6.57 -3.38 0.31
N LEU A 76 -5.47 -2.63 0.44
CA LEU A 76 -4.72 -2.58 1.70
C LEU A 76 -5.28 -1.60 2.74
N GLU A 77 -6.53 -1.20 2.68
CA GLU A 77 -7.23 -0.55 3.79
C GLU A 77 -8.44 -1.38 4.21
N LEU A 78 -9.22 -1.88 3.23
CA LEU A 78 -10.38 -2.74 3.46
C LEU A 78 -10.08 -4.02 4.26
N ILE A 79 -8.83 -4.50 4.21
CA ILE A 79 -8.39 -5.60 5.08
C ILE A 79 -8.10 -5.01 6.47
N ASP A 80 -9.16 -4.69 7.20
CA ASP A 80 -9.11 -4.35 8.62
C ASP A 80 -8.77 -5.60 9.43
N ILE A 81 -7.89 -5.43 10.41
CA ILE A 81 -7.34 -6.49 11.28
C ILE A 81 -7.46 -6.07 12.73
#